data_AF-A0A9D4F8G6-F1
#
_entry.id   AF-A0A9D4F8G6-F1
#
_cell.length_a   1.000
_cell.length_b   1.000
_cell.length_c   1.000
_cell.angle_alpha   90.00
_cell.angle_beta   90.00
_cell.angle_gamma   90.00
#
_symmetry.space_group_name_H-M   'P 1'
#
loop_
_entity.id
_entity.type
_entity.pdbx_description
1 polymer ?
#
loop_
_entity_poly.entity_id
_entity_poly.type
_entity_poly.pdbx_seq_one_letter_code
_entity_poly.pdbx_strand_id
1 'polypeptide(L)'
;MSPTGPSDKIYVTNRTKNKLLTLTTDGTLISTFTDPELSSPQAVHVTPSEQVLVCGNYSNTLRWIVMEEKNWQLWLHRKMD
;
A
#
# COMPACT_ATOMS: atom_id res chain seq x y z
N MET A 1 24.06 -7.65 -6.40
CA MET A 1 23.04 -7.92 -5.37
C MET A 1 21.69 -7.84 -6.06
N SER A 2 20.88 -8.88 -5.99
CA SER A 2 19.50 -8.83 -6.52
C SER A 2 18.63 -7.97 -5.58
N PRO A 3 17.63 -7.24 -6.08
CA PRO A 3 16.76 -6.40 -5.24
C PRO A 3 16.06 -7.29 -4.21
N THR A 4 16.09 -6.87 -2.95
CA THR A 4 15.32 -7.47 -1.85
C THR A 4 13.85 -7.48 -2.23
N GLY A 5 13.26 -8.66 -2.38
CA GLY A 5 11.83 -8.82 -2.65
C GLY A 5 10.96 -8.43 -1.44
N PRO A 6 9.62 -8.55 -1.57
CA PRO A 6 8.66 -8.06 -0.59
C PRO A 6 8.71 -8.94 0.66
N SER A 7 9.60 -8.64 1.60
CA SER A 7 9.98 -9.62 2.63
C SER A 7 9.51 -9.32 4.06
N ASP A 8 9.10 -8.08 4.36
CA ASP A 8 8.72 -7.73 5.75
C ASP A 8 7.25 -7.38 5.95
N LYS A 9 6.40 -7.57 4.93
CA LYS A 9 5.00 -7.14 4.98
C LYS A 9 4.05 -8.18 4.42
N ILE A 10 2.90 -8.31 5.07
CA ILE A 10 1.76 -9.09 4.61
C ILE A 10 0.66 -8.12 4.18
N TYR A 11 0.07 -8.36 3.01
CA TYR A 11 -1.05 -7.56 2.49
C TYR A 11 -2.32 -8.40 2.47
N VAL A 12 -3.40 -7.88 3.07
CA VAL A 12 -4.66 -8.60 3.23
C VAL A 12 -5.83 -7.74 2.76
N THR A 13 -6.62 -8.25 1.82
CA THR A 13 -7.89 -7.65 1.43
C THR A 13 -8.97 -7.99 2.47
N ASN A 14 -9.63 -6.96 3.00
CA ASN A 14 -10.81 -7.13 3.84
C ASN A 14 -12.05 -6.78 3.03
N ARG A 15 -12.61 -7.81 2.38
CA ARG A 15 -13.77 -7.69 1.49
C ARG A 15 -14.96 -6.99 2.15
N THR A 16 -15.31 -7.38 3.37
CA THR A 16 -16.54 -6.89 4.05
C THR A 16 -16.42 -5.47 4.58
N LYS A 17 -15.19 -4.96 4.70
CA LYS A 17 -14.91 -3.62 5.23
C LYS A 17 -14.26 -2.70 4.21
N ASN A 18 -14.21 -3.10 2.94
CA ASN A 18 -13.73 -2.25 1.84
C ASN A 18 -12.35 -1.63 2.09
N LYS A 19 -11.39 -2.45 2.55
CA LYS A 19 -10.05 -1.99 2.89
C LYS A 19 -8.95 -3.00 2.58
N LEU A 20 -7.74 -2.50 2.42
CA LEU A 20 -6.51 -3.27 2.38
C LEU A 20 -5.74 -3.05 3.69
N LEU A 21 -5.30 -4.13 4.31
CA LEU A 21 -4.46 -4.10 5.50
C LEU A 21 -3.02 -4.41 5.10
N THR A 22 -2.08 -3.69 5.70
CA THR A 22 -0.65 -4.05 5.69
C THR A 22 -0.28 -4.47 7.10
N LEU A 23 0.32 -5.64 7.25
CA LEU A 23 0.76 -6.20 8.51
C LEU A 23 2.27 -6.46 8.44
N THR A 24 2.93 -6.53 9.59
CA THR A 24 4.22 -7.20 9.75
C THR A 24 4.04 -8.71 9.55
N THR A 25 5.13 -9.43 9.36
CA THR A 25 5.13 -10.89 9.23
C THR A 25 4.66 -11.63 10.50
N ASP A 26 4.73 -10.98 11.67
CA ASP A 26 4.16 -11.48 12.93
C ASP A 26 2.66 -11.15 13.10
N GLY A 27 2.03 -10.50 12.12
CA GLY A 27 0.59 -10.20 12.12
C GLY A 27 0.21 -8.86 12.77
N THR A 28 1.17 -8.07 13.25
CA THR A 28 0.91 -6.72 13.76
C THR A 28 0.45 -5.77 12.65
N LEU A 29 -0.61 -5.01 12.89
CA LEU A 29 -1.11 -4.03 11.91
C LEU A 29 -0.13 -2.86 11.72
N ILE A 30 0.36 -2.68 10.50
CA ILE A 30 1.20 -1.55 10.09
C ILE A 30 0.34 -0.39 9.60
N SER A 31 -0.57 -0.68 8.66
CA SER A 31 -1.41 0.34 8.04
C SER A 31 -2.72 -0.21 7.51
N THR A 32 -3.68 0.69 7.32
CA THR A 32 -4.94 0.41 6.64
C THR A 32 -5.09 1.39 5.49
N PHE A 33 -5.34 0.88 4.30
CA PHE A 33 -5.72 1.66 3.14
C PHE A 33 -7.22 1.54 2.88
N THR A 34 -7.86 2.69 2.70
CA THR A 34 -9.27 2.83 2.34
C THR A 34 -9.37 3.81 1.19
N ASP A 35 -10.22 3.50 0.22
CA ASP A 35 -10.54 4.37 -0.90
C ASP A 35 -12.05 4.27 -1.14
N PRO A 36 -12.78 5.39 -1.31
CA PRO A 36 -14.23 5.37 -1.56
C PRO A 36 -14.65 4.50 -2.75
N GLU A 37 -13.77 4.31 -3.72
CA GLU A 37 -14.02 3.50 -4.92
C GLU A 37 -13.56 2.05 -4.77
N LEU A 38 -12.83 1.72 -3.70
CA LEU A 38 -12.47 0.34 -3.39
C LEU A 38 -13.64 -0.38 -2.73
N SER A 39 -14.38 -1.17 -3.50
CA SER A 39 -15.52 -1.93 -3.01
C SER A 39 -15.32 -3.42 -3.16
N SER A 40 -15.52 -4.15 -2.05
CA SER A 40 -15.38 -5.60 -1.97
C SER A 40 -14.05 -6.11 -2.55
N PRO A 41 -12.88 -5.67 -2.02
CA PRO A 41 -11.58 -6.14 -2.49
C PRO A 41 -11.48 -7.66 -2.38
N GLN A 42 -11.01 -8.32 -3.43
CA GLN A 42 -10.92 -9.78 -3.51
C GLN A 42 -9.49 -10.26 -3.76
N ALA A 43 -8.68 -9.50 -4.50
CA ALA A 43 -7.31 -9.88 -4.81
C ALA A 43 -6.33 -8.75 -4.52
N VAL A 44 -5.13 -9.15 -4.15
CA VAL A 44 -3.96 -8.27 -3.97
C VAL A 44 -2.75 -8.93 -4.61
N HIS A 45 -1.92 -8.14 -5.27
CA HIS A 45 -0.64 -8.57 -5.81
C HIS A 45 0.43 -7.53 -5.48
N VAL A 46 1.60 -8.00 -5.06
CA VAL A 46 2.77 -7.14 -4.84
C VAL A 46 3.74 -7.38 -5.99
N THR A 47 4.08 -6.32 -6.71
CA THR A 47 5.04 -6.41 -7.82
C THR A 47 6.48 -6.55 -7.28
N PRO A 48 7.44 -6.99 -8.10
CA PRO A 48 8.86 -7.00 -7.72
C PRO A 48 9.44 -5.60 -7.41
N SER A 49 8.75 -4.53 -7.82
CA SER A 49 9.09 -3.14 -7.51
C SER A 49 8.40 -2.61 -6.25
N GLU A 50 7.88 -3.50 -5.39
CA GLU A 50 7.18 -3.18 -4.14
C GLU A 50 5.88 -2.37 -4.31
N GLN A 51 5.28 -2.40 -5.50
CA GLN A 51 3.98 -1.77 -5.72
C GLN A 51 2.86 -2.74 -5.36
N VAL A 52 1.79 -2.21 -4.75
CA VAL A 52 0.65 -3.03 -4.36
C VAL A 52 -0.52 -2.74 -5.29
N LEU A 53 -0.97 -3.79 -5.98
CA LEU A 53 -2.15 -3.79 -6.83
C LEU A 53 -3.29 -4.44 -6.05
N VAL A 54 -4.41 -3.74 -5.92
CA VAL A 54 -5.63 -4.26 -5.29
C VAL A 54 -6.81 -4.08 -6.24
N CYS A 55 -7.67 -5.10 -6.32
CA CYS A 55 -8.93 -5.01 -7.04
C CYS A 55 -10.09 -5.62 -6.25
N GLY A 56 -11.26 -5.06 -6.46
CA GLY A 56 -12.52 -5.52 -5.89
C GLY A 56 -13.58 -5.82 -6.95
N ASN A 57 -14.59 -6.57 -6.55
CA ASN A 57 -15.61 -7.12 -7.46
C ASN A 57 -16.54 -6.04 -8.05
N TYR A 58 -16.61 -4.86 -7.42
CA TYR A 58 -17.43 -3.73 -7.88
C TYR A 58 -16.60 -2.49 -8.24
N SER A 59 -15.28 -2.54 -7.99
CA SER A 59 -14.35 -1.56 -8.54
C SER A 59 -14.01 -2.05 -9.94
N ASN A 60 -14.63 -1.49 -10.98
CA ASN A 60 -14.22 -1.74 -12.38
C ASN A 60 -12.83 -1.15 -12.69
N THR A 61 -11.92 -1.13 -11.71
CA THR A 61 -10.69 -0.37 -11.69
C THR A 61 -9.59 -1.11 -10.93
N LEU A 62 -8.38 -1.09 -11.52
CA LEU A 62 -7.13 -1.37 -10.83
C LEU A 62 -6.68 -0.08 -10.15
N ARG A 63 -6.37 -0.14 -8.85
CA ARG A 63 -5.86 1.02 -8.10
C ARG A 63 -4.40 0.80 -7.75
N TRP A 64 -3.59 1.80 -8.08
CA TRP A 64 -2.15 1.84 -7.81
C TRP A 64 -1.94 2.42 -6.42
N ILE A 65 -1.37 1.65 -5.50
CA ILE A 65 -0.82 2.19 -4.27
C ILE A 65 0.70 2.20 -4.45
N VAL A 66 1.23 3.37 -4.81
CA VAL A 66 2.66 3.63 -4.64
C VAL A 66 2.85 3.97 -3.17
N MET A 67 3.40 3.02 -2.42
CA MET A 67 3.84 3.28 -1.06
C MET A 67 5.14 4.05 -1.16
N GLU A 68 5.09 5.36 -1.36
CA GLU A 68 6.28 6.18 -1.13
C GLU A 68 6.63 6.02 0.36
N GLU A 69 7.83 5.50 0.62
CA GLU A 69 8.45 5.65 1.92
C GLU A 69 8.37 7.14 2.27
N LYS A 70 7.71 7.46 3.38
CA LYS A 70 7.52 8.82 3.89
C LYS A 70 8.78 9.67 3.68
N ASN A 71 8.81 10.45 2.62
CA ASN A 71 9.85 11.44 2.41
C ASN A 71 9.45 12.66 3.23
N TRP A 72 9.78 12.67 4.53
CA TRP A 72 9.70 13.86 5.36
C TRP A 72 10.84 14.81 4.97
N GLN A 73 10.70 15.47 3.83
CA GLN A 73 11.54 16.61 3.48
C GLN A 73 10.88 17.87 4.05
N LEU A 74 11.34 18.28 5.23
CA LEU A 74 11.12 19.60 5.78
C LEU A 74 11.78 20.60 4.81
N TRP A 75 11.00 21.45 4.13
CA TRP A 75 11.54 22.58 3.39
C TRP A 75 12.10 23.59 4.39
N LEU A 76 13.40 23.56 4.67
CA LEU A 76 14.07 24.71 5.26
C LEU A 76 14.24 25.74 4.13
N HIS A 77 13.44 26.81 4.14
CA HIS A 77 13.78 28.01 3.38
C HIS A 77 15.08 28.56 3.95
N ARG A 78 16.23 28.17 3.38
CA ARG A 78 17.44 28.96 3.53
C ARG A 78 17.23 30.19 2.65
N LYS A 79 16.75 31.29 3.23
CA LYS A 79 17.02 32.59 2.63
C LYS A 79 18.52 32.81 2.68
N MET A 80 19.10 33.05 1.50
CA MET A 80 20.44 33.60 1.36
C MET A 80 20.29 35.11 1.39
N ASP A 81 20.66 35.70 2.53
CA ASP A 81 21.20 37.05 2.65
C ASP A 81 22.22 37.01 3.81
#